data_AF-A0A9P5SBM3-F1
#
_entry.id   AF-A0A9P5SBM3-F1
#
_cell.length_a   1.000
_cell.length_b   1.000
_cell.length_c   1.000
_cell.angle_alpha   90.00
_cell.angle_beta   90.00
_cell.angle_gamma   90.00
#
_symmetry.space_group_name_H-M   'P 1'
#
loop_
_entity.id
_entity.type
_entity.pdbx_description
1 polymer ?
#
loop_
_entity_poly.entity_id
_entity_poly.type
_entity_poly.pdbx_seq_one_letter_code
_entity_poly.pdbx_strand_id
1 'polypeptide(L)'
;MLINWSSLLLAPALFSFTQGLPTQLSFSAPCHAISPLANKAFPPLKNDLILRAARGEKTERAPVWVMRQAGRYLPEFRRVSEEYDFFTICRTPALATQVTLQPIDRFDGLDAAIIFSDILVIPQALGLEVVMLPGQGPHFPAPLKGPEDMHRLKEKIDIRQDLGY
;
A
#
# COMPACT_ATOMS: atom_id res chain seq x y z
N MET A 1 2.29 -9.94 -16.43
CA MET A 1 1.58 -8.96 -17.28
C MET A 1 1.98 -7.58 -16.80
N LEU A 2 2.67 -6.85 -17.68
CA LEU A 2 3.08 -5.47 -17.47
C LEU A 2 1.84 -4.58 -17.56
N ILE A 3 1.59 -3.77 -16.54
CA ILE A 3 0.74 -2.59 -16.70
C ILE A 3 1.56 -1.63 -17.55
N ASN A 4 1.10 -1.37 -18.77
CA ASN A 4 1.78 -0.49 -19.72
C ASN A 4 1.56 0.97 -19.32
N TRP A 5 2.54 1.58 -18.65
CA TRP A 5 2.54 2.99 -18.24
C TRP A 5 3.13 3.93 -19.31
N SER A 6 3.40 3.45 -20.53
CA SER A 6 4.03 4.23 -21.59
C SER A 6 3.17 5.37 -22.16
N SER A 7 1.87 5.42 -21.89
CA SER A 7 0.95 6.34 -22.56
C SER A 7 0.69 7.66 -21.82
N LEU A 8 1.30 7.90 -20.66
CA LEU A 8 1.02 9.07 -19.81
C LEU A 8 2.19 10.06 -19.67
N LEU A 9 3.29 9.87 -20.40
CA LEU A 9 4.53 10.65 -20.22
C LEU A 9 4.86 11.64 -21.36
N LEU A 10 3.87 12.08 -22.15
CA LEU A 10 4.10 13.05 -23.23
C LEU A 10 3.06 14.17 -23.22
N ALA A 11 3.25 15.14 -22.31
CA ALA A 11 2.83 16.53 -22.51
C ALA A 11 3.56 17.45 -21.51
N PRO A 12 4.61 18.18 -21.94
CA PRO A 12 5.24 19.21 -21.12
C PRO A 12 4.51 20.56 -21.28
N ALA A 13 4.17 21.13 -20.12
CA ALA A 13 4.13 22.55 -19.74
C ALA A 13 3.59 23.62 -20.73
N LEU A 14 2.52 24.31 -20.29
CA LEU A 14 2.39 25.78 -20.10
C LEU A 14 0.97 26.24 -20.48
N PHE A 15 0.13 26.55 -19.48
CA PHE A 15 -0.73 27.73 -19.54
C PHE A 15 -1.22 28.11 -18.14
N SER A 16 -0.93 29.35 -17.78
CA SER A 16 -1.24 29.99 -16.50
C SER A 16 -2.74 30.33 -16.45
N PHE A 17 -3.40 30.06 -15.32
CA PHE A 17 -4.65 30.74 -14.97
C PHE A 17 -4.69 30.99 -13.46
N THR A 18 -4.29 32.21 -13.11
CA THR A 18 -4.75 32.90 -11.90
C THR A 18 -6.28 32.85 -11.88
N GLN A 19 -6.90 32.38 -10.80
CA GLN A 19 -8.04 33.01 -10.10
C GLN A 19 -8.35 32.21 -8.83
N GLY A 20 -8.69 32.95 -7.77
CA GLY A 20 -8.65 32.51 -6.39
C GLY A 20 -9.65 31.43 -6.00
N LEU A 21 -9.23 30.60 -5.04
CA LEU A 21 -10.11 29.86 -4.15
C LEU A 21 -9.65 30.11 -2.71
N PRO A 22 -10.57 30.39 -1.79
CA PRO A 22 -10.27 30.89 -0.47
C PRO A 22 -9.54 29.84 0.38
N THR A 23 -8.55 30.36 1.09
CA THR A 23 -7.88 29.76 2.23
C THR A 23 -8.91 29.28 3.25
N GLN A 24 -8.65 28.10 3.83
CA GLN A 24 -9.36 27.45 4.96
C GLN A 24 -10.41 26.39 4.62
N LEU A 25 -9.92 25.18 4.35
CA LEU A 25 -10.54 23.95 4.89
C LEU A 25 -9.50 23.29 5.80
N SER A 26 -9.46 23.74 7.06
CA SER A 26 -8.79 23.03 8.13
C SER A 26 -9.53 21.72 8.38
N PHE A 27 -9.09 20.63 7.77
CA PHE A 27 -9.44 19.30 8.22
C PHE A 27 -8.71 19.01 9.53
N SER A 28 -9.17 19.60 10.64
CA SER A 28 -8.89 19.03 11.97
C SER A 28 -9.88 17.88 12.19
N ALA A 29 -9.61 16.74 11.56
CA ALA A 29 -10.23 15.52 12.03
C ALA A 29 -9.62 15.21 13.41
N PRO A 30 -10.41 15.16 14.50
CA PRO A 30 -9.89 14.70 15.78
C PRO A 30 -9.43 13.26 15.58
N CYS A 31 -8.13 13.02 15.76
CA CYS A 31 -7.56 11.68 15.87
C CYS A 31 -8.18 10.98 17.09
N HIS A 32 -9.38 10.44 16.94
CA HIS A 32 -10.00 9.62 17.96
C HIS A 32 -9.29 8.26 18.00
N ALA A 33 -8.57 8.07 19.11
CA ALA A 33 -8.11 6.81 19.66
C ALA A 33 -7.19 5.96 18.77
N ILE A 34 -5.92 6.37 18.70
CA ILE A 34 -4.81 5.43 18.54
C ILE A 34 -4.92 4.41 19.70
N SER A 35 -5.17 3.14 19.35
CA SER A 35 -5.24 1.98 20.26
C SER A 35 -4.00 1.86 21.16
N PRO A 36 -4.05 1.06 22.25
CA PRO A 36 -2.98 0.91 23.24
C PRO A 36 -1.65 0.28 22.72
N LEU A 37 -1.47 0.11 21.41
CA LEU A 37 -0.19 -0.28 20.81
C LEU A 37 0.88 0.83 20.87
N ALA A 38 0.50 2.07 21.19
CA ALA A 38 1.45 3.16 21.44
C ALA A 38 2.45 2.85 22.58
N ASN A 39 2.21 1.82 23.40
CA ASN A 39 3.08 1.38 24.48
C ASN A 39 4.00 0.18 24.16
N LYS A 40 4.09 -0.29 22.91
CA LYS A 40 5.19 -1.17 22.51
C LYS A 40 6.35 -0.31 22.02
N ALA A 41 7.45 -0.29 22.77
CA ALA A 41 8.68 0.34 22.35
C ALA A 41 9.22 -0.40 21.11
N PHE A 42 9.07 0.20 19.93
CA PHE A 42 9.75 -0.26 18.73
C PHE A 42 11.27 -0.10 18.90
N PRO A 43 12.08 -1.01 18.32
CA PRO A 43 13.52 -0.87 18.38
C PRO A 43 13.96 0.47 17.77
N PRO A 44 15.03 1.10 18.28
CA PRO A 44 15.52 2.36 17.74
C PRO A 44 15.93 2.19 16.27
N LEU A 45 15.54 3.17 15.45
CA LEU A 45 15.85 3.18 14.02
C LEU A 45 17.35 3.36 13.79
N LYS A 46 17.97 2.45 13.03
CA LYS A 46 19.40 2.50 12.72
C LYS A 46 19.72 3.22 11.40
N ASN A 47 18.81 3.13 10.42
CA ASN A 47 18.94 3.79 9.12
C ASN A 47 17.73 4.69 8.89
N ASP A 48 17.95 6.00 8.84
CA ASP A 48 16.92 7.03 8.67
C ASP A 48 17.02 7.78 7.34
N LEU A 49 17.87 7.31 6.41
CA LEU A 49 18.18 7.99 5.15
C LEU A 49 16.92 8.34 4.35
N ILE A 50 15.97 7.39 4.26
CA ILE A 50 14.72 7.62 3.53
C ILE A 50 13.83 8.69 4.19
N LEU A 51 13.83 8.76 5.53
CA LEU A 51 13.01 9.73 6.26
C LEU A 51 13.59 11.14 6.12
N ARG A 52 14.91 11.28 6.22
CA ARG A 52 15.62 12.55 6.00
C ARG A 52 15.45 13.05 4.57
N ALA A 53 15.64 12.16 3.59
CA ALA A 53 15.42 12.51 2.18
C ALA A 53 13.97 12.93 1.90
N ALA A 54 12.98 12.23 2.49
CA ALA A 54 11.56 12.58 2.34
C ALA A 54 11.22 13.95 2.95
N ARG A 55 11.98 14.41 3.95
CA ARG A 55 11.86 15.74 4.56
C ARG A 55 12.65 16.83 3.82
N GLY A 56 13.43 16.47 2.79
CA GLY A 56 14.29 17.39 2.07
C GLY A 56 15.60 17.73 2.80
N GLU A 57 15.99 16.93 3.80
CA GLU A 57 17.25 17.11 4.52
C GLU A 57 18.44 16.58 3.70
N LYS A 58 19.65 17.09 3.97
CA LYS A 58 20.87 16.62 3.31
C LYS A 58 21.22 15.22 3.79
N THR A 59 21.37 14.28 2.85
CA THR A 59 21.80 12.90 3.12
C THR A 59 23.19 12.64 2.54
N GLU A 60 23.88 11.63 3.09
CA GLU A 60 25.21 11.22 2.67
C GLU A 60 25.18 10.53 1.30
N ARG A 61 24.07 9.84 1.01
CA ARG A 61 23.76 9.20 -0.26
C ARG A 61 22.26 9.28 -0.56
N ALA A 62 21.89 9.02 -1.82
CA ALA A 62 20.49 8.84 -2.18
C ALA A 62 19.96 7.52 -1.58
N PRO A 63 18.82 7.53 -0.86
CA PRO A 63 18.20 6.31 -0.37
C PRO A 63 17.58 5.53 -1.53
N VAL A 64 17.64 4.19 -1.45
CA VAL A 64 17.14 3.29 -2.49
C VAL A 64 16.14 2.32 -1.90
N TRP A 65 15.00 2.22 -2.57
CA TRP A 65 13.99 1.18 -2.36
C TRP A 65 13.33 0.89 -3.71
N VAL A 66 12.72 -0.29 -3.83
CA VAL A 66 12.13 -0.72 -5.10
C VAL A 66 10.65 -1.02 -4.89
N MET A 67 9.80 -0.42 -5.73
CA MET A 67 8.38 -0.77 -5.76
C MET A 67 8.20 -2.24 -6.11
N ARG A 68 7.36 -2.94 -5.34
CA ARG A 68 7.15 -4.40 -5.45
C ARG A 68 8.43 -5.21 -5.18
N GLN A 69 9.29 -4.74 -4.26
CA GLN A 69 10.47 -5.50 -3.79
C GLN A 69 10.10 -6.89 -3.25
N ALA A 70 8.93 -7.07 -2.65
CA ALA A 70 8.42 -8.39 -2.30
C ALA A 70 7.48 -8.86 -3.41
N GLY A 71 7.95 -9.76 -4.28
CA GLY A 71 7.16 -10.19 -5.42
C GLY A 71 7.72 -11.38 -6.18
N ARG A 72 7.01 -11.75 -7.25
CA ARG A 72 7.23 -12.98 -8.04
C ARG A 72 8.60 -13.11 -8.72
N TYR A 73 9.47 -12.11 -8.64
CA TYR A 73 10.84 -12.24 -9.14
C TYR A 73 11.74 -13.01 -8.16
N LEU A 74 11.38 -13.06 -6.88
CA LEU A 74 12.08 -13.84 -5.86
C LEU A 74 11.57 -15.30 -5.87
N PRO A 75 12.45 -16.31 -6.00
CA PRO A 75 12.05 -17.72 -5.90
C PRO A 75 11.47 -18.08 -4.51
N GLU A 76 11.98 -17.47 -3.45
CA GLU A 76 11.45 -17.61 -2.08
C GLU A 76 10.02 -17.09 -1.95
N PHE A 77 9.68 -16.00 -2.64
CA PHE A 77 8.29 -15.50 -2.70
C PHE A 77 7.39 -16.48 -3.45
N ARG A 78 7.88 -17.06 -4.56
CA ARG A 78 7.09 -18.02 -5.36
C ARG A 78 6.66 -19.22 -4.54
N ARG A 79 7.59 -19.78 -3.74
CA ARG A 79 7.29 -20.91 -2.83
C ARG A 79 6.15 -20.58 -1.87
N VAL A 80 6.20 -19.41 -1.23
CA VAL A 80 5.11 -18.97 -0.33
C VAL A 80 3.79 -18.80 -1.10
N SER A 81 3.83 -18.29 -2.34
CA SER A 81 2.62 -18.13 -3.17
C SER A 81 2.07 -19.43 -3.75
N GLU A 82 2.86 -20.51 -3.77
CA GLU A 82 2.43 -21.85 -4.15
C GLU A 82 1.72 -22.55 -2.99
N GLU A 83 2.13 -22.26 -1.75
CA GLU A 83 1.55 -22.83 -0.53
C GLU A 83 0.29 -22.09 -0.06
N TYR A 84 0.22 -20.77 -0.22
CA TYR A 84 -0.85 -19.92 0.32
C TYR A 84 -1.47 -19.02 -0.75
N ASP A 85 -2.80 -18.85 -0.66
CA ASP A 85 -3.50 -17.87 -1.50
C ASP A 85 -3.07 -16.43 -1.16
N PHE A 86 -3.10 -15.55 -2.15
CA PHE A 86 -2.64 -14.16 -2.06
C PHE A 86 -3.30 -13.39 -0.92
N PHE A 87 -4.62 -13.52 -0.76
CA PHE A 87 -5.34 -12.85 0.33
C PHE A 87 -5.00 -13.45 1.70
N THR A 88 -4.68 -14.74 1.75
CA THR A 88 -4.27 -15.42 2.99
C THR A 88 -2.91 -14.91 3.46
N ILE A 89 -1.97 -14.69 2.53
CA ILE A 89 -0.65 -14.10 2.84
C ILE A 89 -0.82 -12.69 3.41
N CYS A 90 -1.65 -11.85 2.78
CA CYS A 90 -1.90 -10.48 3.26
C CYS A 90 -2.57 -10.45 4.64
N ARG A 91 -3.51 -11.37 4.92
CA ARG A 91 -4.25 -11.44 6.18
C ARG A 91 -3.47 -12.07 7.33
N THR A 92 -2.37 -12.77 7.05
CA THR A 92 -1.59 -13.47 8.07
C THR A 92 -0.36 -12.65 8.43
N PRO A 93 -0.29 -12.01 9.62
CA PRO A 93 0.81 -11.10 9.96
C PRO A 93 2.20 -11.76 9.90
N ALA A 94 2.30 -13.04 10.26
CA ALA A 94 3.56 -13.79 10.20
C ALA A 94 4.06 -13.97 8.76
N LEU A 95 3.16 -14.32 7.82
CA LEU A 95 3.49 -14.49 6.40
C LEU A 95 3.81 -13.16 5.73
N ALA A 96 3.00 -12.13 5.99
CA ALA A 96 3.25 -10.78 5.48
C ALA A 96 4.62 -10.25 5.94
N THR A 97 4.97 -10.46 7.22
CA THR A 97 6.28 -10.09 7.76
C THR A 97 7.40 -10.85 7.06
N GLN A 98 7.28 -12.18 6.93
CA GLN A 98 8.28 -13.01 6.26
C GLN A 98 8.53 -12.53 4.83
N VAL A 99 7.47 -12.29 4.07
CA VAL A 99 7.52 -11.83 2.68
C VAL A 99 8.14 -10.42 2.57
N THR A 100 7.84 -9.52 3.50
CA THR A 100 8.44 -8.18 3.54
C THR A 100 9.94 -8.21 3.83
N LEU A 101 10.42 -9.15 4.65
CA LEU A 101 11.84 -9.25 5.02
C LEU A 101 12.71 -9.91 3.96
N GLN A 102 12.18 -10.85 3.15
CA GLN A 102 12.90 -11.52 2.06
C GLN A 102 13.80 -10.59 1.20
N PRO A 103 13.30 -9.46 0.65
CA PRO A 103 14.15 -8.57 -0.15
C PRO A 103 15.22 -7.85 0.68
N ILE A 104 14.95 -7.55 1.95
CA ILE A 104 15.91 -6.88 2.84
C ILE A 104 17.08 -7.83 3.16
N ASP A 105 16.79 -9.11 3.37
CA ASP A 105 17.82 -10.12 3.64
C ASP A 105 18.65 -10.47 2.39
N ARG A 106 18.11 -10.21 1.19
CA ARG A 106 18.76 -10.55 -0.08
C ARG A 106 19.59 -9.43 -0.68
N PHE A 107 19.17 -8.19 -0.52
CA PHE A 107 19.82 -7.02 -1.13
C PHE A 107 20.46 -6.14 -0.08
N ASP A 108 21.78 -6.23 0.03
CA ASP A 108 22.57 -5.29 0.82
C ASP A 108 22.50 -3.89 0.19
N GLY A 109 21.78 -2.96 0.83
CA GLY A 109 21.69 -1.56 0.42
C GLY A 109 20.29 -0.98 0.27
N LEU A 110 19.23 -1.79 0.48
CA LEU A 110 17.86 -1.27 0.60
C LEU A 110 17.73 -0.44 1.89
N ASP A 111 17.30 0.81 1.75
CA ASP A 111 17.17 1.74 2.88
C ASP A 111 15.79 1.70 3.55
N ALA A 112 14.83 0.98 2.94
CA ALA A 112 13.48 0.89 3.43
C ALA A 112 12.83 -0.46 3.11
N ALA A 113 11.91 -0.87 3.98
CA ALA A 113 11.01 -1.98 3.75
C ALA A 113 9.59 -1.45 3.55
N ILE A 114 8.87 -2.02 2.57
CA ILE A 114 7.46 -1.75 2.35
C ILE A 114 6.64 -2.97 2.78
N ILE A 115 5.60 -2.74 3.56
CA ILE A 115 4.73 -3.81 4.04
C ILE A 115 4.06 -4.53 2.87
N PHE A 116 4.04 -5.86 2.91
CA PHE A 116 3.34 -6.66 1.93
C PHE A 116 1.85 -6.63 2.26
N SER A 117 1.12 -5.82 1.50
CA SER A 117 -0.32 -5.71 1.53
C SER A 117 -0.82 -5.38 0.13
N ASP A 118 -2.13 -5.52 -0.09
CA ASP A 118 -2.76 -5.20 -1.36
C ASP A 118 -3.70 -4.01 -1.23
N ILE A 119 -3.84 -3.23 -2.29
CA ILE A 119 -4.72 -2.05 -2.30
C ILE A 119 -6.21 -2.43 -2.33
N LEU A 120 -6.54 -3.64 -2.78
CA LEU A 120 -7.93 -4.11 -2.94
C LEU A 120 -8.54 -4.60 -1.63
N VAL A 121 -7.75 -4.66 -0.55
CA VAL A 121 -8.27 -4.93 0.80
C VAL A 121 -9.28 -3.87 1.23
N ILE A 122 -9.17 -2.63 0.72
CA ILE A 122 -10.09 -1.53 1.03
C ILE A 122 -11.48 -1.79 0.39
N PRO A 123 -11.61 -2.03 -0.93
CA PRO A 123 -12.85 -2.52 -1.53
C PRO A 123 -13.45 -3.74 -0.83
N GLN A 124 -12.60 -4.68 -0.40
CA GLN A 124 -13.06 -5.87 0.32
C GLN A 124 -13.67 -5.52 1.69
N ALA A 125 -13.04 -4.62 2.44
CA ALA A 125 -13.60 -4.10 3.69
C ALA A 125 -14.90 -3.33 3.47
N LEU A 126 -15.02 -2.61 2.36
CA LEU A 126 -16.23 -1.92 1.93
C LEU A 126 -17.37 -2.87 1.51
N GLY A 127 -17.14 -4.19 1.45
CA GLY A 127 -18.15 -5.19 1.10
C GLY A 127 -18.17 -5.61 -0.37
N LEU A 128 -17.19 -5.19 -1.18
CA LEU A 128 -17.04 -5.67 -2.55
C LEU A 128 -16.28 -7.00 -2.59
N GLU A 129 -16.81 -7.94 -3.35
CA GLU A 129 -16.13 -9.21 -3.59
C GLU A 129 -14.99 -9.01 -4.61
N VAL A 130 -13.80 -9.52 -4.27
CA VAL A 130 -12.61 -9.48 -5.11
C VAL A 130 -12.09 -10.90 -5.25
N VAL A 131 -11.97 -11.38 -6.49
CA VAL A 131 -11.46 -12.71 -6.81
C VAL A 131 -10.17 -12.56 -7.59
N MET A 132 -9.14 -13.33 -7.24
CA MET A 132 -7.89 -13.36 -7.99
C MET A 132 -7.96 -14.43 -9.09
N LEU A 133 -8.08 -14.02 -10.35
CA LEU A 133 -8.14 -14.95 -11.48
C LEU A 133 -6.71 -15.30 -11.97
N PRO A 134 -6.37 -16.60 -12.14
CA PRO A 134 -5.07 -17.01 -12.65
C PRO A 134 -4.75 -16.35 -13.99
N GLY A 135 -3.59 -15.69 -14.06
CA GLY A 135 -3.12 -15.02 -15.27
C GLY A 135 -3.81 -13.69 -15.62
N GLN A 136 -5.02 -13.42 -15.10
CA GLN A 136 -5.78 -12.20 -15.40
C GLN A 136 -5.65 -11.14 -14.30
N GLY A 137 -5.37 -11.55 -13.06
CA GLY A 137 -5.25 -10.65 -11.92
C GLY A 137 -6.57 -10.47 -11.16
N PRO A 138 -6.72 -9.39 -10.38
CA PRO A 138 -7.90 -9.18 -9.56
C PRO A 138 -9.12 -8.85 -10.42
N HIS A 139 -10.24 -9.50 -10.12
CA HIS A 139 -11.50 -9.35 -10.80
C HIS A 139 -12.61 -9.05 -9.79
N PHE A 140 -13.45 -8.08 -10.14
CA PHE A 140 -14.68 -7.75 -9.42
C PHE A 140 -15.84 -8.39 -10.18
N PRO A 141 -16.51 -9.43 -9.64
CA PRO A 141 -17.65 -10.05 -10.30
C PRO A 141 -18.81 -9.07 -10.55
N ALA A 142 -18.97 -8.10 -9.65
CA ALA A 142 -20.02 -7.08 -9.73
C ALA A 142 -19.43 -5.67 -9.50
N PRO A 143 -18.83 -5.04 -10.53
CA PRO A 143 -18.28 -3.70 -10.41
C PRO A 143 -19.38 -2.65 -10.18
N LEU A 144 -19.02 -1.52 -9.60
CA LEU A 144 -19.88 -0.35 -9.46
C LEU A 144 -19.99 0.33 -10.84
N LYS A 145 -21.22 0.57 -11.31
CA LYS A 145 -21.49 1.17 -12.63
C LYS A 145 -22.06 2.59 -12.52
N GLY A 146 -22.75 2.91 -11.43
CA GLY A 146 -23.32 4.22 -11.21
C GLY A 146 -23.53 4.56 -9.72
N PRO A 147 -23.98 5.79 -9.42
CA PRO A 147 -24.22 6.25 -8.05
C PRO A 147 -25.22 5.37 -7.28
N GLU A 148 -26.14 4.72 -7.99
CA GLU A 148 -27.09 3.79 -7.43
C GLU A 148 -26.41 2.63 -6.71
N ASP A 149 -25.25 2.14 -7.15
CA ASP A 149 -24.57 1.00 -6.55
C ASP A 149 -23.95 1.30 -5.17
N MET A 150 -23.94 2.56 -4.74
CA MET A 150 -23.39 2.96 -3.43
C MET A 150 -24.07 2.28 -2.25
N HIS A 151 -25.35 1.90 -2.37
CA HIS A 151 -26.08 1.16 -1.33
C HIS A 151 -25.45 -0.21 -1.01
N ARG A 152 -24.61 -0.76 -1.89
CA ARG A 152 -23.93 -2.06 -1.72
C ARG A 152 -22.68 -1.95 -0.85
N LEU A 153 -22.21 -0.73 -0.59
CA LEU A 153 -21.02 -0.49 0.21
C LEU A 153 -21.38 -0.36 1.69
N LYS A 154 -20.50 -0.84 2.57
CA LYS A 154 -20.61 -0.59 4.01
C LYS A 154 -20.30 0.88 4.31
N GLU A 155 -21.25 1.60 4.90
CA GLU A 155 -21.07 2.99 5.34
C GLU A 155 -20.20 3.12 6.59
N LYS A 156 -20.24 2.10 7.46
CA LYS A 156 -19.43 2.02 8.69
C LYS A 156 -18.50 0.83 8.57
N ILE A 157 -17.21 1.11 8.55
CA ILE A 157 -16.15 0.10 8.54
C ILE A 157 -15.45 0.18 9.88
N ASP A 158 -15.39 -0.92 10.62
CA ASP A 158 -14.50 -1.03 11.76
C ASP A 158 -13.20 -1.67 11.27
N ILE A 159 -12.15 -0.86 11.16
CA ILE A 159 -10.83 -1.27 10.64
C ILE A 159 -10.29 -2.49 11.41
N ARG A 160 -10.51 -2.55 12.73
CA ARG A 160 -9.98 -3.65 13.56
C ARG A 160 -10.77 -4.92 13.37
N GLN A 161 -12.09 -4.81 13.19
CA GLN A 161 -12.97 -5.97 13.05
C GLN A 161 -13.03 -6.50 11.62
N ASP A 162 -13.10 -5.62 10.62
CA ASP A 162 -13.29 -5.99 9.21
C ASP A 162 -11.98 -6.41 8.53
N LEU A 163 -10.83 -5.87 8.95
CA LEU A 163 -9.53 -6.19 8.37
C LEU A 163 -8.64 -7.07 9.26
N GLY A 164 -8.93 -7.16 10.56
CA GLY A 164 -8.25 -8.07 11.48
C GLY A 164 -6.78 -7.72 11.79
N TYR A 165 -6.39 -6.45 11.64
CA TYR A 165 -5.06 -5.93 12.01
C TYR A 165 -5.04 -5.25 13.38
#